data_AF-A0A7V6J190-F1
#
_entry.id   AF-A0A7V6J190-F1
#
_cell.length_a   1.000
_cell.length_b   1.000
_cell.length_c   1.000
_cell.angle_alpha   90.00
_cell.angle_beta   90.00
_cell.angle_gamma   90.00
#
_symmetry.space_group_name_H-M   'P 1'
#
loop_
_entity.id
_entity.type
_entity.pdbx_description
1 polymer ?
#
loop_
_entity_poly.entity_id
_entity_poly.type
_entity_poly.pdbx_seq_one_letter_code
_entity_poly.pdbx_strand_id
1 'polypeptide(L)'
;NAKIVYVCNIMTQVGETSNYHVSDHETTLNQMLPRNIDRIIVNTGEVDEKYLDLYKLNKYGWGRVRCEFKKDNYEFYDLVKYEDNQVLHDSKKTANIIKGHL
;
A
#
# COMPACT_ATOMS: atom_id res chain seq x y z
N ASN A 1 -23.30 2.96 -9.10
CA ASN A 1 -22.17 2.03 -8.93
C ASN A 1 -21.30 2.48 -7.77
N ALA A 2 -20.95 1.56 -6.86
CA ALA A 2 -20.03 1.87 -5.77
C ALA A 2 -18.60 2.06 -6.30
N LYS A 3 -17.83 2.98 -5.69
CA LYS A 3 -16.41 3.16 -6.00
C LYS A 3 -15.59 1.99 -5.46
N ILE A 4 -14.63 1.53 -6.26
CA ILE A 4 -13.61 0.55 -5.87
C ILE A 4 -12.36 1.33 -5.48
N VAL A 5 -12.03 1.31 -4.19
CA VAL A 5 -10.84 1.96 -3.63
C VAL A 5 -9.92 0.88 -3.10
N TYR A 6 -8.67 0.87 -3.55
CA TYR A 6 -7.62 -0.04 -3.08
C TYR A 6 -6.63 0.72 -2.20
N VAL A 7 -6.39 0.23 -0.98
CA VAL A 7 -5.32 0.73 -0.10
C VAL A 7 -4.10 -0.15 -0.34
N CYS A 8 -3.06 0.40 -0.99
CA CYS A 8 -1.87 -0.35 -1.33
C CYS A 8 -1.03 -0.67 -0.09
N ASN A 9 -0.36 -1.81 -0.10
CA ASN A 9 0.50 -2.22 1.00
C ASN A 9 1.66 -1.22 1.21
N ILE A 10 2.07 -1.03 2.47
CA ILE A 10 3.28 -0.23 2.79
C ILE A 10 4.55 -1.04 2.45
N MET A 11 4.53 -2.34 2.74
CA MET A 11 5.65 -3.27 2.58
C MET A 11 5.28 -4.40 1.62
N THR A 12 6.27 -4.87 0.86
CA THR A 12 6.17 -6.12 0.09
C THR A 12 5.99 -7.33 1.02
N GLN A 13 5.39 -8.40 0.52
CA GLN A 13 5.14 -9.64 1.27
C GLN A 13 5.85 -10.81 0.59
N VAL A 14 6.63 -11.57 1.37
CA VAL A 14 7.39 -12.71 0.85
C VAL A 14 6.45 -13.79 0.32
N GLY A 15 6.65 -14.19 -0.94
CA GLY A 15 5.86 -15.24 -1.59
C GLY A 15 4.58 -14.74 -2.28
N GLU A 16 4.15 -13.50 -2.02
CA GLU A 16 2.96 -12.90 -2.64
C GLU A 16 3.36 -11.77 -3.58
N THR A 17 4.05 -10.76 -3.04
CA THR A 17 4.29 -9.46 -3.70
C THR A 17 5.76 -9.09 -3.67
N SER A 18 6.64 -10.11 -3.69
CA SER A 18 8.09 -9.93 -3.80
C SER A 18 8.40 -9.05 -5.02
N ASN A 19 9.06 -7.91 -4.79
CA ASN A 19 9.40 -6.91 -5.81
C ASN A 19 8.22 -6.19 -6.49
N TYR A 20 7.00 -6.28 -5.95
CA TYR A 20 5.88 -5.54 -6.51
C TYR A 20 6.04 -4.04 -6.28
N HIS A 21 5.73 -3.30 -7.34
CA HIS A 21 5.42 -1.89 -7.31
C HIS A 21 3.90 -1.67 -7.18
N VAL A 22 3.50 -0.41 -6.94
CA VAL A 22 2.07 -0.04 -6.95
C VAL A 22 1.40 -0.39 -8.29
N SER A 23 2.13 -0.22 -9.39
CA SER A 23 1.70 -0.56 -10.75
C SER A 23 1.43 -2.06 -10.96
N ASP A 24 2.23 -2.93 -10.34
CA ASP A 24 2.05 -4.37 -10.38
C ASP A 24 0.77 -4.77 -9.64
N HIS A 25 0.56 -4.21 -8.43
CA HIS A 25 -0.69 -4.41 -7.69
C HIS A 25 -1.93 -3.96 -8.48
N GLU A 26 -1.89 -2.77 -9.09
CA GLU A 26 -2.97 -2.29 -9.95
C GLU A 26 -3.26 -3.26 -11.10
N THR A 27 -2.21 -3.71 -11.78
CA THR A 27 -2.32 -4.59 -12.94
C THR A 27 -2.93 -5.94 -12.55
N THR A 28 -2.42 -6.57 -11.51
CA THR A 28 -2.93 -7.86 -11.01
C THR A 28 -4.38 -7.75 -10.59
N LEU A 29 -4.75 -6.71 -9.81
CA LEU A 29 -6.13 -6.55 -9.35
C LEU A 29 -7.09 -6.25 -10.51
N ASN A 30 -6.72 -5.38 -11.45
CA ASN A 30 -7.57 -5.07 -12.61
C ASN A 30 -7.78 -6.29 -13.53
N GLN A 31 -6.84 -7.24 -13.57
CA GLN A 31 -7.01 -8.51 -14.29
C GLN A 31 -7.98 -9.48 -13.60
N MET A 32 -8.09 -9.41 -12.28
CA MET A 32 -8.93 -10.31 -11.47
C MET A 32 -10.34 -9.75 -11.21
N LEU A 33 -10.49 -8.43 -11.24
CA LEU A 33 -11.76 -7.76 -10.96
C LEU A 33 -12.61 -7.62 -12.24
N PRO A 34 -13.95 -7.61 -12.13
CA PRO A 34 -14.84 -7.43 -13.29
C PRO A 34 -14.81 -5.99 -13.85
N ARG A 35 -14.16 -5.07 -13.15
CA ARG A 35 -13.92 -3.68 -13.59
C ARG A 35 -12.67 -3.13 -12.91
N ASN A 36 -12.08 -2.10 -13.50
CA ASN A 36 -10.89 -1.46 -12.96
C ASN A 36 -11.15 -0.73 -11.63
N ILE A 37 -10.11 -0.64 -10.81
CA ILE A 37 -10.05 0.15 -9.58
C ILE A 37 -10.20 1.64 -9.91
N ASP A 38 -11.05 2.36 -9.17
CA ASP A 38 -11.26 3.78 -9.40
C ASP A 38 -10.19 4.64 -8.70
N ARG A 39 -9.74 4.22 -7.50
CA ARG A 39 -8.74 4.94 -6.70
C ARG A 39 -7.77 3.99 -6.01
N ILE A 40 -6.49 4.35 -6.01
CA ILE A 40 -5.43 3.64 -5.30
C ILE A 40 -4.79 4.60 -4.31
N ILE A 41 -4.87 4.24 -3.03
CA ILE A 41 -4.23 4.98 -1.94
C ILE A 41 -2.83 4.42 -1.75
N VAL A 42 -1.83 5.29 -1.90
CA VAL A 42 -0.41 4.96 -1.85
C VAL A 42 0.23 5.62 -0.63
N ASN A 43 0.92 4.83 0.18
CA ASN A 43 1.69 5.36 1.29
C ASN A 43 2.95 6.10 0.81
N THR A 44 3.15 7.34 1.27
CA THR A 44 4.40 8.11 1.08
C THR A 44 5.27 8.15 2.32
N GLY A 45 4.77 7.69 3.47
CA GLY A 45 5.54 7.67 4.71
C GLY A 45 6.80 6.82 4.57
N GLU A 46 7.92 7.37 5.03
CA GLU A 46 9.17 6.63 5.17
C GLU A 46 9.05 5.60 6.30
N VAL A 47 9.73 4.48 6.15
CA VAL A 47 9.76 3.42 7.18
C VAL A 47 11.17 3.40 7.74
N ASP A 48 11.30 3.52 9.07
CA ASP A 48 12.60 3.57 9.73
C ASP A 48 13.39 2.29 9.41
N GLU A 49 14.69 2.45 9.22
CA GLU A 49 15.60 1.36 8.82
C GLU A 49 15.52 0.15 9.76
N LYS A 50 15.38 0.37 11.07
CA LYS A 50 15.20 -0.70 12.07
C LYS A 50 14.02 -1.64 11.77
N TYR A 51 12.92 -1.11 11.21
CA TYR A 51 11.76 -1.92 10.84
C TYR A 51 11.96 -2.59 9.49
N LEU A 52 12.63 -1.93 8.54
CA LEU A 52 13.01 -2.58 7.28
C LEU A 52 13.88 -3.80 7.55
N ASP A 53 14.85 -3.68 8.47
CA ASP A 53 15.73 -4.77 8.86
C ASP A 53 14.97 -5.86 9.61
N LEU A 54 14.05 -5.49 10.52
CA LEU A 54 13.20 -6.45 11.20
C LEU A 54 12.33 -7.26 10.22
N TYR A 55 11.74 -6.59 9.21
CA TYR A 55 10.90 -7.25 8.21
C TYR A 55 11.72 -8.20 7.32
N LYS A 56 12.95 -7.81 6.96
CA LYS A 56 13.88 -8.68 6.22
C LYS A 56 14.31 -9.88 7.06
N LEU A 57 14.69 -9.66 8.33
CA LEU A 57 15.15 -10.70 9.25
C LEU A 57 14.07 -11.76 9.47
N ASN A 58 12.83 -11.33 9.67
CA ASN A 58 11.70 -12.23 9.88
C ASN A 58 11.09 -12.77 8.56
N LYS A 59 11.64 -12.39 7.40
CA LYS A 59 11.11 -12.75 6.07
C LYS A 59 9.64 -12.37 5.89
N TYR A 60 9.22 -11.25 6.47
CA TYR A 60 7.87 -10.69 6.27
C TYR A 60 7.79 -9.90 4.97
N GLY A 61 8.87 -9.23 4.58
CA GLY A 61 8.95 -8.44 3.36
C GLY A 61 10.38 -8.06 3.02
N TRP A 62 10.63 -7.68 1.78
CA TRP A 62 11.97 -7.29 1.30
C TRP A 62 12.23 -5.79 1.38
N GLY A 63 11.16 -5.00 1.53
CA GLY A 63 11.21 -3.55 1.60
C GLY A 63 9.85 -2.91 1.34
N ARG A 64 9.84 -1.57 1.31
CA ARG A 64 8.64 -0.77 1.00
C ARG A 64 8.16 -1.04 -0.43
N VAL A 65 6.85 -1.07 -0.61
CA VAL A 65 6.26 -1.00 -1.95
C VAL A 65 6.59 0.36 -2.54
N ARG A 66 7.15 0.37 -3.76
CA ARG A 66 7.57 1.61 -4.43
C ARG A 66 6.54 2.01 -5.48
N CYS A 67 6.38 3.31 -5.67
CA CYS A 67 5.59 3.89 -6.75
C CYS A 67 6.52 4.60 -7.72
N GLU A 68 6.58 4.12 -8.97
CA GLU A 68 7.55 4.56 -9.98
C GLU A 68 7.10 5.84 -10.70
N PHE A 69 5.78 6.06 -10.76
CA PHE A 69 5.16 7.19 -11.44
C PHE A 69 3.83 7.56 -10.78
N LYS A 70 3.36 8.78 -11.04
CA LYS A 70 2.02 9.22 -10.65
C LYS A 70 1.01 8.91 -11.75
N LYS A 71 -0.21 8.58 -11.36
CA LYS A 71 -1.39 8.45 -12.23
C LYS A 71 -2.56 9.20 -11.60
N ASP A 72 -3.55 9.57 -12.41
CA ASP A 72 -4.72 10.33 -11.95
C ASP A 72 -5.57 9.59 -10.92
N ASN A 73 -5.55 8.25 -10.92
CA ASN A 73 -6.23 7.42 -9.94
C ASN A 73 -5.40 7.15 -8.68
N TYR A 74 -4.17 7.67 -8.56
CA TYR A 74 -3.31 7.46 -7.41
C TYR A 74 -3.38 8.64 -6.44
N GLU A 75 -3.65 8.36 -5.18
CA GLU A 75 -3.69 9.34 -4.11
C GLU A 75 -2.61 9.03 -3.08
N PHE A 76 -1.84 10.04 -2.69
CA PHE A 76 -0.60 9.88 -1.95
C PHE A 76 -0.73 10.48 -0.55
N TYR A 77 -0.50 9.66 0.48
CA TYR A 77 -0.61 10.08 1.87
C TYR A 77 0.46 9.43 2.75
N ASP A 78 0.91 10.15 3.78
CA ASP A 78 1.71 9.54 4.85
C ASP A 78 0.78 8.79 5.81
N LEU A 79 0.83 7.46 5.72
CA LEU A 79 -0.02 6.54 6.45
C LEU A 79 0.78 5.61 7.36
N VAL A 80 2.07 5.84 7.57
CA VAL A 80 2.87 4.95 8.44
C VAL A 80 2.47 5.16 9.90
N LYS A 81 2.17 4.06 10.60
CA LYS A 81 2.03 3.99 12.05
C LYS A 81 2.82 2.78 12.56
N TYR A 82 3.52 2.96 13.67
CA TYR A 82 4.25 1.88 14.33
C TYR A 82 3.49 1.36 15.55
N GLU A 83 3.39 0.04 15.69
CA GLU A 83 2.71 -0.62 16.81
C GLU A 83 3.32 -2.02 17.00
N ASP A 84 3.72 -2.39 18.22
CA ASP A 84 4.27 -3.72 18.56
C ASP A 84 5.31 -4.28 17.59
N ASN A 85 6.30 -3.46 17.23
CA ASN A 85 7.34 -3.78 16.25
C ASN A 85 6.85 -3.97 14.79
N GLN A 86 5.63 -3.56 14.47
CA GLN A 86 5.05 -3.64 13.14
C GLN A 86 4.92 -2.26 12.48
N VAL A 87 4.88 -2.28 11.15
CA VAL A 87 4.59 -1.13 10.29
C VAL A 87 3.18 -1.29 9.77
N LEU A 88 2.26 -0.44 10.22
CA LEU A 88 0.84 -0.48 9.92
C LEU A 88 0.39 0.80 9.21
N HIS A 89 -0.79 0.75 8.61
CA HIS A 89 -1.50 1.95 8.19
C HIS A 89 -2.11 2.68 9.40
N ASP A 90 -1.99 4.01 9.46
CA ASP A 90 -2.74 4.85 10.39
C ASP A 90 -4.23 4.73 10.08
N SER A 91 -4.92 3.91 10.88
CA SER A 91 -6.33 3.57 10.66
C SER A 91 -7.25 4.79 10.68
N LYS A 92 -6.93 5.82 11.47
CA LYS A 92 -7.75 7.05 11.54
C LYS A 92 -7.59 7.86 10.26
N LYS A 93 -6.36 8.05 9.79
CA LYS A 93 -6.10 8.74 8.51
C LYS A 93 -6.71 7.97 7.34
N THR A 94 -6.47 6.67 7.26
CA THR A 94 -7.00 5.81 6.19
C THR A 94 -8.54 5.85 6.16
N ALA A 95 -9.21 5.75 7.31
CA ALA A 95 -10.67 5.84 7.37
C ALA A 95 -11.20 7.20 6.90
N ASN A 96 -10.55 8.30 7.25
CA ASN A 96 -10.95 9.64 6.80
C ASN A 96 -10.78 9.82 5.29
N ILE A 97 -9.70 9.28 4.71
CA ILE A 97 -9.49 9.30 3.26
C ILE A 97 -10.58 8.49 2.55
N ILE A 98 -10.86 7.27 3.01
CA ILE A 98 -11.91 6.42 2.42
C ILE A 98 -13.29 7.10 2.51
N LYS A 99 -13.60 7.76 3.64
CA LYS A 99 -14.85 8.53 3.80
C LYS A 99 -14.98 9.67 2.79
N GLY A 100 -13.88 10.27 2.33
CA GLY A 100 -13.90 11.28 1.27
C GLY A 100 -14.34 10.73 -0.10
N HIS A 101 -14.38 9.39 -0.25
CA HIS A 101 -14.79 8.72 -1.47
C HIS A 101 -16.20 8.11 -1.42
N LEU A 102 -16.80 8.01 -0.23
CA LEU A 102 -18.19 7.59 -0.01
C LEU A 102 -19.17 8.66 -0.49
#